data_AF-A0AAP2ZSG4-F1
#
_entry.id   AF-A0AAP2ZSG4-F1
#
_cell.length_a   1.000
_cell.length_b   1.000
_cell.length_c   1.000
_cell.angle_alpha   90.00
_cell.angle_beta   90.00
_cell.angle_gamma   90.00
#
_symmetry.space_group_name_H-M   'P 1'
#
loop_
_entity.id
_entity.type
_entity.pdbx_description
1 polymer ?
#
loop_
_entity_poly.entity_id
_entity_poly.type
_entity_poly.pdbx_seq_one_letter_code
_entity_poly.pdbx_strand_id
1 'polypeptide(L)'
;MAFVTHNNYRSGVNSMPIANAQPKRIQNRVYRQCAKDGFNARIKAELSGNVPTVVPLYSNSLTRQSYFEQGWHAVTYLHVLKARKQRKAQAMAVPNEQ
;
A
#
# COMPACT_ATOMS: atom_id res chain seq x y z
N MET A 1 -41.32 4.53 -8.02
CA MET A 1 -41.94 3.47 -7.20
C MET A 1 -40.83 2.77 -6.44
N ALA A 2 -40.97 2.67 -5.11
CA ALA A 2 -39.90 2.54 -4.14
C ALA A 2 -39.21 1.16 -4.09
N PHE A 3 -37.88 1.15 -4.00
CA PHE A 3 -37.11 -0.04 -3.58
C PHE A 3 -37.19 -0.17 -2.06
N VAL A 4 -37.97 -1.16 -1.60
CA VAL A 4 -38.05 -1.56 -0.20
C VAL A 4 -36.68 -2.07 0.24
N THR A 5 -35.96 -1.23 0.98
CA THR A 5 -34.72 -1.62 1.65
C THR A 5 -35.12 -2.11 3.04
N HIS A 6 -35.06 -3.42 3.28
CA HIS A 6 -35.28 -3.96 4.62
C HIS A 6 -34.12 -3.52 5.51
N ASN A 7 -34.39 -2.48 6.29
CA ASN A 7 -33.46 -1.90 7.25
C ASN A 7 -33.39 -2.84 8.46
N ASN A 8 -32.33 -3.65 8.54
CA ASN A 8 -32.05 -4.48 9.71
C ASN A 8 -31.56 -3.58 10.86
N TYR A 9 -32.49 -2.90 11.52
CA TYR A 9 -32.25 -2.26 12.81
C TYR A 9 -32.08 -3.33 13.89
N ARG A 10 -30.84 -3.79 14.08
CA ARG A 10 -30.44 -4.40 15.36
C ARG A 10 -30.19 -3.27 16.36
N SER A 11 -31.28 -2.87 17.01
CA SER A 11 -31.27 -2.15 18.29
C SER A 11 -30.64 -3.04 19.36
N GLY A 12 -29.74 -2.45 20.17
CA GLY A 12 -29.28 -3.08 21.40
C GLY A 12 -27.85 -2.73 21.78
N VAL A 13 -27.68 -1.59 22.47
CA VAL A 13 -26.70 -1.38 23.55
C VAL A 13 -25.27 -1.88 23.30
N ASN A 14 -24.49 -1.08 22.57
CA ASN A 14 -23.09 -0.79 22.87
C ASN A 14 -22.61 0.28 21.90
N SER A 15 -22.93 1.54 22.21
CA SER A 15 -22.29 2.72 21.64
C SER A 15 -20.85 2.82 22.16
N MET A 16 -20.02 1.81 21.87
CA MET A 16 -18.59 2.01 21.87
C MET A 16 -18.26 2.66 20.52
N PRO A 17 -17.58 3.82 20.48
CA PRO A 17 -16.90 4.16 19.25
C PRO A 17 -15.97 2.97 18.99
N ILE A 18 -15.94 2.45 17.76
CA ILE A 18 -14.84 1.56 17.35
C ILE A 18 -13.60 2.45 17.24
N ALA A 19 -13.17 2.99 18.38
CA ALA A 19 -11.91 3.64 18.61
C ALA A 19 -10.89 2.54 18.36
N ASN A 20 -10.10 2.71 17.31
CA ASN A 20 -9.11 1.77 16.82
C ASN A 20 -9.70 0.62 15.99
N ALA A 21 -10.41 0.94 14.91
CA ALA A 21 -10.33 0.10 13.72
C ALA A 21 -8.87 0.09 13.25
N GLN A 22 -8.04 -0.74 13.88
CA GLN A 22 -6.69 -1.05 13.43
C GLN A 22 -6.77 -1.28 11.92
N PRO A 23 -5.91 -0.62 11.11
CA PRO A 23 -6.00 -0.73 9.66
C PRO A 23 -6.03 -2.22 9.32
N LYS A 24 -7.14 -2.65 8.70
CA LYS A 24 -7.49 -4.07 8.53
C LYS A 24 -6.33 -4.75 7.83
N ARG A 25 -5.48 -5.43 8.62
CA ARG A 25 -4.25 -6.02 8.11
C ARG A 25 -4.63 -7.05 7.06
N ILE A 26 -4.08 -6.92 5.86
CA ILE A 26 -4.36 -7.86 4.76
C ILE A 26 -3.92 -9.25 5.23
N GLN A 27 -4.90 -10.10 5.54
CA GLN A 27 -4.66 -11.43 6.09
C GLN A 27 -4.15 -12.40 5.02
N ASN A 28 -4.66 -12.26 3.79
CA ASN A 28 -4.23 -13.09 2.68
C ASN A 28 -2.78 -12.72 2.28
N ARG A 29 -1.90 -13.72 2.33
CA ARG A 29 -0.48 -13.58 1.97
C ARG A 29 -0.28 -13.02 0.57
N VAL A 30 -1.08 -13.46 -0.40
CA VAL A 30 -0.97 -13.05 -1.82
C VAL A 30 -1.23 -11.56 -1.95
N TYR A 31 -2.33 -11.07 -1.40
CA TYR A 31 -2.71 -9.66 -1.46
C TYR A 31 -1.76 -8.76 -0.67
N ARG A 32 -1.26 -9.24 0.47
CA ARG A 32 -0.22 -8.54 1.22
C ARG A 32 1.07 -8.40 0.40
N GLN A 33 1.41 -9.42 -0.39
CA GLN A 33 2.57 -9.35 -1.28
C GLN A 33 2.33 -8.34 -2.41
N CYS A 34 1.16 -8.35 -3.05
CA CYS A 34 0.83 -7.37 -4.09
C CYS A 34 0.96 -5.92 -3.58
N ALA A 35 0.46 -5.63 -2.37
CA ALA A 35 0.61 -4.31 -1.76
C ALA A 35 2.07 -3.94 -1.47
N LYS A 36 2.89 -4.90 -1.01
CA LYS A 36 4.33 -4.67 -0.83
C LYS A 36 5.04 -4.41 -2.15
N ASP A 37 4.67 -5.14 -3.20
CA ASP A 37 5.27 -4.99 -4.52
C ASP A 37 4.95 -3.59 -5.09
N GLY A 38 3.71 -3.11 -4.92
CA GLY A 38 3.32 -1.74 -5.31
C GLY A 38 4.10 -0.67 -4.56
N PHE A 39 4.27 -0.83 -3.25
CA PHE A 39 5.08 0.06 -2.43
C PHE A 39 6.53 0.10 -2.91
N ASN A 40 7.14 -1.06 -3.13
CA ASN A 40 8.52 -1.17 -3.60
C ASN A 40 8.70 -0.60 -5.02
N ALA A 41 7.74 -0.84 -5.91
CA ALA A 41 7.76 -0.33 -7.27
C ALA A 41 7.73 1.20 -7.29
N ARG A 42 6.89 1.82 -6.43
CA ARG A 42 6.86 3.27 -6.29
C ARG A 42 8.17 3.81 -5.74
N ILE A 43 8.74 3.20 -4.70
CA ILE A 43 10.05 3.61 -4.17
C ILE A 43 11.14 3.51 -5.23
N LYS A 44 11.16 2.44 -6.03
CA LYS A 44 12.13 2.28 -7.12
C LYS A 44 11.98 3.37 -8.19
N ALA A 45 10.75 3.74 -8.54
CA ALA A 45 10.46 4.83 -9.46
C ALA A 45 10.97 6.18 -8.92
N GLU A 46 10.68 6.48 -7.65
CA GLU A 46 11.14 7.70 -6.94
C GLU A 46 12.67 7.78 -6.81
N LEU A 47 13.34 6.63 -6.65
CA LEU A 47 14.80 6.51 -6.61
C LEU A 47 15.44 6.66 -7.99
N SER A 48 14.70 6.34 -9.05
CA SER A 48 15.16 6.48 -10.44
C SER A 48 14.86 7.87 -11.00
N GLY A 49 14.09 8.70 -10.27
CA GLY A 49 13.66 10.02 -10.71
C GLY A 49 12.58 10.00 -11.80
N ASN A 50 12.11 8.82 -12.21
CA ASN A 50 11.06 8.64 -13.18
C ASN A 50 9.84 8.02 -12.50
N VAL A 51 8.94 8.88 -12.06
CA VAL A 51 7.75 8.53 -11.32
C VAL A 51 6.56 8.55 -12.28
N PRO A 52 5.99 7.38 -12.64
CA PRO A 52 4.87 7.38 -13.56
C PRO A 52 3.65 8.03 -12.91
N THR A 53 2.96 8.86 -13.70
CA THR A 53 1.75 9.58 -13.31
C THR A 53 0.59 8.63 -13.05
N VAL A 54 0.59 7.47 -13.73
CA VAL A 54 -0.41 6.41 -13.61
C VAL A 54 0.19 5.22 -12.89
N VAL A 55 -0.62 4.50 -12.10
CA VAL A 55 -0.17 3.26 -11.44
C VAL A 55 0.07 2.20 -12.51
N PRO A 56 1.26 1.57 -12.54
CA PRO A 56 1.53 0.54 -13.53
C PRO A 56 0.61 -0.68 -13.34
N LEU A 57 0.26 -1.31 -14.45
CA LEU A 57 -0.49 -2.56 -14.42
C LEU A 57 0.38 -3.66 -13.81
N TYR A 58 -0.04 -4.21 -12.68
CA TYR A 58 0.61 -5.32 -12.00
C TYR A 58 -0.02 -6.66 -12.37
N SER A 59 -1.35 -6.72 -12.46
CA SER A 59 -2.07 -7.96 -12.81
C SER A 59 -3.42 -7.64 -13.44
N ASN A 60 -3.88 -8.51 -14.35
CA ASN A 60 -5.23 -8.41 -14.95
C ASN A 60 -6.37 -8.73 -13.95
N SER A 61 -6.04 -9.25 -12.77
CA SER A 61 -7.03 -9.45 -11.70
C SER A 61 -7.29 -8.14 -10.95
N LEU A 62 -8.52 -7.63 -11.04
CA LEU A 62 -8.95 -6.39 -10.38
C LEU A 62 -8.61 -6.35 -8.89
N THR A 63 -8.81 -7.46 -8.17
CA THR A 63 -8.50 -7.54 -6.73
C THR A 63 -7.01 -7.37 -6.45
N ARG A 64 -6.15 -8.04 -7.23
CA ARG A 64 -4.69 -7.95 -7.05
C ARG A 64 -4.17 -6.56 -7.44
N GLN A 65 -4.72 -6.01 -8.51
CA GLN A 65 -4.42 -4.66 -8.98
C GLN A 65 -4.79 -3.61 -7.92
N SER A 66 -5.97 -3.72 -7.29
CA SER A 66 -6.38 -2.79 -6.23
C SER A 66 -5.44 -2.82 -5.02
N TYR A 67 -4.98 -4.00 -4.59
CA TYR A 67 -4.02 -4.08 -3.49
C TYR A 67 -2.65 -3.52 -3.86
N PHE A 68 -2.22 -3.70 -5.11
CA PHE A 68 -1.01 -3.09 -5.62
C PHE A 68 -1.11 -1.55 -5.62
N GLU A 69 -2.22 -1.00 -6.09
CA GLU A 69 -2.52 0.44 -6.06
C GLU A 69 -2.52 1.00 -4.64
N GLN A 70 -3.14 0.31 -3.68
CA GLN A 70 -3.10 0.70 -2.27
C GLN A 70 -1.65 0.78 -1.75
N GLY A 71 -0.81 -0.18 -2.12
CA GLY A 71 0.62 -0.17 -1.79
C GLY A 71 1.39 0.97 -2.44
N TRP A 72 1.10 1.25 -3.72
CA TRP A 72 1.70 2.33 -4.49
C TRP A 72 1.39 3.71 -3.88
N HIS A 73 0.14 3.95 -3.50
CA HIS A 73 -0.29 5.21 -2.88
C HIS A 73 0.09 5.34 -1.39
N ALA A 74 0.43 4.24 -0.71
CA ALA A 74 0.89 4.27 0.67
C ALA A 74 2.33 4.82 0.82
N VAL A 75 3.07 4.98 -0.28
CA VAL A 75 4.40 5.59 -0.25
C VAL A 75 4.28 7.08 0.06
N THR A 76 4.96 7.49 1.12
CA THR A 76 5.06 8.89 1.54
C THR A 76 6.49 9.38 1.35
N TYR A 77 6.68 10.70 1.40
CA TYR A 77 7.99 11.33 1.26
C TYR A 77 9.05 10.79 2.25
N LEU A 78 8.65 10.48 3.50
CA LEU A 78 9.54 9.90 4.51
C LEU A 78 10.11 8.55 4.08
N HIS A 79 9.30 7.72 3.41
CA HIS A 79 9.75 6.43 2.90
C HIS A 79 10.77 6.60 1.78
N VAL A 80 10.57 7.58 0.89
CA VAL A 80 11.52 7.91 -0.18
C VAL A 80 12.85 8.40 0.41
N LEU A 81 12.81 9.30 1.38
CA LEU A 81 14.01 9.78 2.07
C LEU A 81 14.80 8.64 2.74
N LYS A 82 14.08 7.75 3.45
CA LYS A 82 14.68 6.57 4.08
C LYS A 82 15.34 5.66 3.03
N ALA A 83 14.66 5.40 1.92
CA ALA A 83 15.19 4.59 0.82
C ALA A 83 16.43 5.23 0.18
N ARG A 84 16.45 6.55 -0.02
CA ARG A 84 17.63 7.29 -0.52
C ARG A 84 18.81 7.18 0.45
N LYS A 85 18.57 7.34 1.76
CA LYS A 85 19.60 7.18 2.80
C LYS A 85 20.17 5.77 2.82
N GLN A 86 19.32 4.75 2.71
CA GLN A 86 19.74 3.35 2.64
C GLN A 86 20.58 3.06 1.39
N ARG A 87 20.17 3.57 0.22
CA ARG A 87 20.96 3.44 -1.02
C ARG A 87 22.33 4.10 -0.89
N LYS A 88 22.41 5.29 -0.28
CA LYS A 88 23.68 5.97 -0.02
C LYS A 88 24.57 5.17 0.92
N ALA A 89 24.00 4.61 1.99
CA ALA A 89 24.71 3.74 2.93
C ALA A 89 25.22 2.45 2.26
N GLN A 90 24.43 1.84 1.36
CA GLN A 90 24.86 0.67 0.58
C GLN A 90 26.01 1.04 -0.38
N ALA A 91 25.91 2.16 -1.09
CA ALA A 91 27.00 2.63 -1.95
C ALA A 91 28.29 2.92 -1.17
N MET A 92 28.18 3.40 0.07
CA MET A 92 29.29 3.62 0.99
C MET A 92 29.83 2.34 1.65
N ALA A 93 29.07 1.25 1.62
CA ALA A 93 29.48 -0.07 2.10
C ALA A 93 30.11 -0.95 1.01
N VAL A 94 29.96 -0.56 -0.27
CA VAL A 94 30.67 -1.13 -1.43
C VAL A 94 31.80 -0.21 -1.93
N PRO A 95 32.78 0.18 -1.09
CA PRO A 95 34.10 0.52 -1.57
C PRO A 95 35.03 -0.67 -1.25
N ASN A 96 35.75 -1.12 -2.27
CA ASN A 96 36.91 -2.00 -2.19
C ASN A 96 36.66 -3.51 -2.38
N GLU A 97 36.36 -3.91 -3.62
CA GLU A 97 37.01 -5.09 -4.22
C GLU A 97 37.57 -4.62 -5.57
N GLN A 98 38.85 -4.25 -5.55
CA GLN A 98 39.72 -4.12 -6.72
C GLN A 98 40.04 -5.50 -7.27
#